data_AF-A0A939HYJ4-F1
#
_entry.id   AF-A0A939HYJ4-F1
#
_cell.length_a   1.000
_cell.length_b   1.000
_cell.length_c   1.000
_cell.angle_alpha   90.00
_cell.angle_beta   90.00
_cell.angle_gamma   90.00
#
_symmetry.space_group_name_H-M   'P 1'
#
loop_
_entity.id
_entity.type
_entity.pdbx_description
1 polymer ?
#
loop_
_entity_poly.entity_id
_entity_poly.type
_entity_poly.pdbx_seq_one_letter_code
_entity_poly.pdbx_strand_id
1 'polypeptide(L)'
;MFGDIDALLYGRDGDDKLYGNEGNDILNGGRGNDFYYGNDGADTFVLGQGDGTETIYDFEDGTDKIYLEYNLSFNQLEIVKMGSSTSIKAPGARRDDAALELAILPGIDPGLIDETDFV
;
A
#
# COMPACT_ATOMS: atom_id res chain seq x y z
N MET A 1 -20.29 -7.51 22.58
CA MET A 1 -19.12 -7.09 21.81
C MET A 1 -19.55 -7.21 20.36
N PHE A 2 -19.92 -6.10 19.74
CA PHE A 2 -20.16 -6.08 18.30
C PHE A 2 -18.75 -6.13 17.71
N GLY A 3 -18.36 -7.25 17.11
CA GLY A 3 -17.13 -7.30 16.33
C GLY A 3 -17.28 -6.27 15.21
N ASP A 4 -16.26 -5.45 15.04
CA ASP A 4 -16.32 -4.37 14.07
C ASP A 4 -16.46 -4.92 12.63
N ILE A 5 -16.91 -4.04 11.76
CA ILE A 5 -17.32 -4.31 10.38
C ILE A 5 -16.20 -3.97 9.42
N ASP A 6 -15.98 -4.82 8.42
CA ASP A 6 -15.19 -4.49 7.24
C ASP A 6 -15.59 -3.09 6.71
N ALA A 7 -14.60 -2.21 6.54
CA ALA A 7 -14.79 -0.83 6.15
C ALA A 7 -14.06 -0.48 4.84
N LEU A 8 -14.57 0.57 4.19
CA LEU A 8 -13.91 1.21 3.05
C LEU A 8 -13.54 2.63 3.46
N LEU A 9 -12.25 2.90 3.61
CA LEU A 9 -11.70 4.18 4.01
C LEU A 9 -11.15 4.93 2.80
N TYR A 10 -11.57 6.18 2.63
CA TYR A 10 -11.15 7.02 1.50
C TYR A 10 -10.67 8.41 1.97
N GLY A 11 -9.37 8.70 1.82
CA GLY A 11 -8.72 9.97 2.24
C GLY A 11 -9.08 11.15 1.34
N ARG A 12 -9.04 10.93 0.01
CA ARG A 12 -9.30 11.87 -1.09
C ARG A 12 -8.05 12.61 -1.55
N ASP A 13 -8.04 13.93 -1.43
CA ASP A 13 -6.93 14.79 -1.85
C ASP A 13 -6.33 15.38 -0.57
N GLY A 14 -5.01 15.28 -0.41
CA GLY A 14 -4.29 15.73 0.77
C GLY A 14 -3.47 14.60 1.39
N ASP A 15 -2.58 14.94 2.32
CA ASP A 15 -1.83 13.95 3.09
C ASP A 15 -2.69 13.50 4.29
N ASP A 16 -3.27 12.30 4.21
CA ASP A 16 -4.21 11.76 5.17
C ASP A 16 -3.62 10.64 6.05
N LYS A 17 -4.31 10.36 7.15
CA LYS A 17 -4.04 9.21 8.03
C LYS A 17 -5.27 8.33 8.10
N LEU A 18 -5.17 7.09 7.64
CA LEU A 18 -6.25 6.12 7.61
C LEU A 18 -5.99 5.03 8.66
N TYR A 19 -7.04 4.68 9.41
CA TYR A 19 -7.00 3.69 10.49
C TYR A 19 -8.18 2.71 10.30
N GLY A 20 -7.89 1.48 9.87
CA GLY A 20 -8.90 0.43 9.62
C GLY A 20 -9.66 0.02 10.88
N ASN A 21 -8.92 -0.25 11.95
CA ASN A 21 -9.38 -0.78 13.25
C ASN A 21 -9.51 -2.33 13.22
N GLU A 22 -10.58 -2.90 13.75
CA GLU A 22 -10.80 -4.35 13.67
C GLU A 22 -11.60 -4.65 12.38
N GLY A 23 -11.29 -5.74 11.68
CA GLY A 23 -12.03 -6.16 10.47
C GLY A 23 -11.16 -6.21 9.24
N ASN A 24 -11.69 -6.68 8.10
CA ASN A 24 -10.93 -6.72 6.85
C ASN A 24 -11.22 -5.44 6.05
N ASP A 25 -10.35 -4.45 6.16
CA ASP A 25 -10.60 -3.11 5.63
C ASP A 25 -9.96 -2.88 4.26
N ILE A 26 -10.51 -1.93 3.52
CA ILE A 26 -9.91 -1.40 2.30
C ILE A 26 -9.54 0.06 2.54
N LEU A 27 -8.23 0.37 2.47
CA LEU A 27 -7.69 1.69 2.72
C LEU A 27 -7.18 2.31 1.42
N ASN A 28 -7.78 3.43 1.02
CA ASN A 28 -7.36 4.21 -0.15
C ASN A 28 -7.25 5.70 0.23
N GLY A 29 -6.03 6.20 0.34
CA GLY A 29 -5.70 7.58 0.67
C GLY A 29 -6.08 8.55 -0.44
N GLY A 30 -6.03 8.10 -1.69
CA GLY A 30 -6.20 8.96 -2.86
C GLY A 30 -4.93 9.77 -3.10
N ARG A 31 -5.07 11.02 -3.56
CA ARG A 31 -3.91 11.85 -3.87
C ARG A 31 -3.30 12.47 -2.62
N GLY A 32 -2.01 12.30 -2.44
CA GLY A 32 -1.22 12.84 -1.34
C GLY A 32 -0.22 11.80 -0.85
N ASN A 33 0.59 12.17 0.13
CA ASN A 33 1.43 11.20 0.82
C ASN A 33 0.68 10.71 2.05
N ASP A 34 0.02 9.57 1.91
CA ASP A 34 -0.87 9.05 2.94
C ASP A 34 -0.19 8.06 3.88
N PHE A 35 -0.78 7.92 5.07
CA PHE A 35 -0.33 7.00 6.10
C PHE A 35 -1.42 5.98 6.42
N TYR A 36 -1.15 4.71 6.18
CA TYR A 36 -2.09 3.62 6.41
C TYR A 36 -1.71 2.82 7.67
N TYR A 37 -2.74 2.53 8.47
CA TYR A 37 -2.73 1.60 9.59
C TYR A 37 -3.92 0.66 9.42
N GLY A 38 -3.69 -0.57 8.98
CA GLY A 38 -4.75 -1.58 8.87
C GLY A 38 -5.31 -1.96 10.23
N ASN A 39 -4.40 -2.24 11.17
CA ASN A 39 -4.61 -2.84 12.48
C ASN A 39 -5.03 -4.32 12.39
N ASP A 40 -6.15 -4.72 13.01
CA ASP A 40 -6.46 -6.14 13.20
C ASP A 40 -7.35 -6.65 12.07
N GLY A 41 -6.82 -7.50 11.20
CA GLY A 41 -7.61 -8.11 10.13
C GLY A 41 -6.76 -8.50 8.93
N ALA A 42 -7.41 -8.90 7.85
CA ALA A 42 -6.77 -9.05 6.54
C ALA A 42 -7.14 -7.83 5.68
N ASP A 43 -6.27 -6.83 5.69
CA ASP A 43 -6.53 -5.53 5.10
C ASP A 43 -6.04 -5.45 3.66
N THR A 44 -6.62 -4.53 2.89
CA THR A 44 -6.22 -4.23 1.52
C THR A 44 -5.83 -2.76 1.41
N PHE A 45 -4.56 -2.52 1.11
CA PHE A 45 -4.00 -1.19 0.89
C PHE A 45 -3.99 -0.87 -0.60
N VAL A 46 -4.64 0.23 -0.98
CA VAL A 46 -4.74 0.64 -2.39
C VAL A 46 -3.58 1.57 -2.74
N LEU A 47 -2.82 1.19 -3.77
CA LEU A 47 -1.71 1.96 -4.31
C LEU A 47 -1.97 2.35 -5.76
N GLY A 48 -1.67 3.60 -6.10
CA GLY A 48 -1.96 4.14 -7.41
C GLY A 48 -0.83 5.02 -7.95
N GLN A 49 -0.53 4.85 -9.24
CA GLN A 49 0.48 5.65 -9.90
C GLN A 49 0.04 7.12 -9.99
N GLY A 50 0.78 8.00 -9.31
CA GLY A 50 0.53 9.44 -9.33
C GLY A 50 -0.40 9.95 -8.23
N ASP A 51 -0.78 9.07 -7.30
CA ASP A 51 -1.52 9.41 -6.10
C ASP A 51 -0.59 10.02 -5.05
N GLY A 52 0.57 9.43 -4.84
CA GLY A 52 1.66 10.02 -4.09
C GLY A 52 2.59 8.92 -3.65
N THR A 53 3.17 9.04 -2.46
CA THR A 53 3.87 7.94 -1.83
C THR A 53 3.20 7.61 -0.50
N GLU A 54 2.57 6.44 -0.47
CA GLU A 54 1.91 5.91 0.71
C GLU A 54 2.93 5.32 1.70
N THR A 55 2.64 5.40 3.00
CA THR A 55 3.39 4.69 4.04
C THR A 55 2.47 3.71 4.77
N ILE A 56 2.75 2.42 4.62
CA ILE A 56 1.96 1.34 5.25
C ILE A 56 2.72 0.86 6.49
N TYR A 57 2.20 1.15 7.68
CA TYR A 57 2.97 0.97 8.92
C TYR A 57 2.94 -0.44 9.51
N ASP A 58 1.90 -1.21 9.25
CA ASP A 58 1.59 -2.47 9.94
C ASP A 58 1.27 -3.61 8.97
N PHE A 59 1.75 -3.53 7.74
CA PHE A 59 1.58 -4.59 6.73
C PHE A 59 2.03 -5.97 7.26
N GLU A 60 1.12 -6.94 7.26
CA GLU A 60 1.36 -8.32 7.65
C GLU A 60 1.45 -9.24 6.41
N ASP A 61 2.67 -9.68 6.09
CA ASP A 61 2.95 -10.66 5.02
C ASP A 61 2.09 -11.93 5.18
N GLY A 62 1.49 -12.37 4.08
CA GLY A 62 0.61 -13.55 4.03
C GLY A 62 -0.81 -13.31 4.55
N THR A 63 -1.08 -12.19 5.23
CA THR A 63 -2.40 -11.81 5.74
C THR A 63 -2.97 -10.67 4.90
N ASP A 64 -2.26 -9.55 4.82
CA ASP A 64 -2.70 -8.36 4.10
C ASP A 64 -2.48 -8.47 2.59
N LYS A 65 -3.13 -7.56 1.88
CA LYS A 65 -3.03 -7.42 0.43
C LYS A 65 -2.78 -5.97 0.00
N ILE A 66 -2.16 -5.84 -1.16
CA ILE A 66 -1.93 -4.60 -1.87
C ILE A 66 -2.73 -4.65 -3.17
N TYR A 67 -3.69 -3.75 -3.32
CA TYR A 67 -4.42 -3.60 -4.57
C TYR A 67 -3.75 -2.53 -5.43
N LEU A 68 -3.42 -2.89 -6.67
CA LEU A 68 -2.75 -1.99 -7.61
C LEU A 68 -3.76 -1.35 -8.58
N GLU A 69 -3.86 -0.03 -8.55
CA GLU A 69 -4.71 0.69 -9.50
C GLU A 69 -4.07 0.85 -10.88
N TYR A 70 -4.85 1.41 -11.82
CA TYR A 70 -4.38 1.80 -13.16
C TYR A 70 -3.81 0.67 -14.03
N ASN A 71 -4.25 -0.57 -13.80
CA ASN A 71 -3.78 -1.78 -14.47
C ASN A 71 -2.28 -2.05 -14.28
N LEU A 72 -1.71 -1.59 -13.16
CA LEU A 72 -0.38 -2.00 -12.75
C LEU A 72 -0.43 -3.45 -12.26
N SER A 73 0.64 -4.20 -12.52
CA SER A 73 0.79 -5.60 -12.10
C SER A 73 2.11 -5.80 -11.36
N PHE A 74 2.16 -6.82 -10.50
CA PHE A 74 3.35 -7.18 -9.72
C PHE A 74 4.63 -7.25 -10.57
N ASN A 75 4.55 -7.85 -11.76
CA ASN A 75 5.69 -8.02 -12.67
C ASN A 75 6.29 -6.70 -13.20
N GLN A 76 5.62 -5.57 -12.99
CA GLN A 76 6.11 -4.25 -13.36
C GLN A 76 6.81 -3.54 -12.20
N LEU A 77 6.67 -4.05 -10.97
CA LEU A 77 7.16 -3.39 -9.78
C LEU A 77 8.66 -3.59 -9.59
N GLU A 78 9.30 -2.57 -9.02
CA GLU A 78 10.63 -2.66 -8.43
C GLU A 78 10.48 -2.65 -6.90
N ILE A 79 10.82 -3.76 -6.24
CA ILE A 79 10.74 -3.90 -4.78
C ILE A 79 12.16 -3.89 -4.23
N VAL A 80 12.51 -2.86 -3.47
CA VAL A 80 13.89 -2.62 -3.03
C VAL A 80 14.00 -2.28 -1.56
N LYS A 81 15.15 -2.63 -0.96
CA LYS A 81 15.48 -2.22 0.40
C LYS A 81 15.77 -0.73 0.45
N MET A 82 15.12 -0.02 1.37
CA MET A 82 15.42 1.38 1.70
C MET A 82 15.66 1.53 3.21
N GLY A 83 16.93 1.51 3.64
CA GLY A 83 17.25 1.54 5.06
C GLY A 83 16.66 0.33 5.80
N SER A 84 15.82 0.56 6.81
CA SER A 84 15.06 -0.49 7.51
C SER A 84 13.71 -0.81 6.84
N SER A 85 13.34 -0.12 5.79
CA SER A 85 12.05 -0.27 5.11
C SER A 85 12.17 -1.03 3.78
N THR A 86 11.03 -1.41 3.23
CA THR A 86 10.86 -1.82 1.83
C THR A 86 10.22 -0.67 1.06
N SER A 87 10.64 -0.49 -0.18
CA SER A 87 10.15 0.52 -1.10
C SER A 87 9.61 -0.20 -2.34
N ILE A 88 8.36 0.09 -2.69
CA ILE A 88 7.65 -0.47 -3.84
C ILE A 88 7.52 0.63 -4.88
N LYS A 89 8.07 0.40 -6.07
CA LYS A 89 8.06 1.39 -7.15
C LYS A 89 7.39 0.86 -8.39
N ALA A 90 6.65 1.74 -9.07
CA ALA A 90 6.12 1.49 -10.40
C ALA A 90 7.05 2.08 -11.48
N PRO A 91 6.99 1.59 -12.72
CA PRO A 91 7.61 2.25 -13.85
C PRO A 91 7.05 3.67 -14.00
N GLY A 92 7.87 4.60 -14.48
CA GLY A 92 7.39 5.94 -14.83
C GLY A 92 6.33 5.89 -15.95
N ALA A 93 5.54 6.96 -16.08
CA ALA A 93 4.44 7.03 -17.05
C ALA A 93 4.91 6.89 -18.51
N ARG A 94 6.15 7.30 -18.79
CA ARG A 94 6.86 7.01 -20.04
C ARG A 94 8.05 6.07 -19.77
N ARG A 95 8.49 5.39 -20.83
CA ARG A 95 9.60 4.41 -20.76
C ARG A 95 10.89 4.95 -20.15
N ASP A 96 11.17 6.24 -20.33
CA ASP A 96 12.39 6.88 -19.86
C ASP A 96 12.16 7.73 -18.60
N ASP A 97 10.93 7.77 -18.09
CA ASP A 97 10.63 8.44 -16.83
C ASP A 97 11.20 7.59 -15.67
N ALA A 98 11.66 8.26 -14.62
CA ALA A 98 12.13 7.58 -13.42
C ALA A 98 11.00 6.73 -12.81
N ALA A 99 11.38 5.63 -12.15
CA ALA A 99 10.46 4.85 -11.35
C ALA A 99 9.81 5.74 -10.28
N LEU A 100 8.51 5.56 -10.09
CA LEU A 100 7.72 6.30 -9.12
C LEU A 100 7.54 5.44 -7.87
N GLU A 101 7.88 6.00 -6.72
CA GLU A 101 7.63 5.40 -5.41
C GLU A 101 6.12 5.35 -5.17
N LEU A 102 5.56 4.15 -5.06
CA LEU A 102 4.18 3.94 -4.66
C LEU A 102 4.08 3.88 -3.15
N ALA A 103 4.83 2.97 -2.52
CA ALA A 103 4.71 2.74 -1.09
C ALA A 103 6.05 2.51 -0.39
N ILE A 104 6.09 2.91 0.87
CA ILE A 104 7.13 2.55 1.83
C ILE A 104 6.50 1.70 2.91
N LEU A 105 7.08 0.52 3.16
CA LEU A 105 6.68 -0.42 4.21
C LEU A 105 7.80 -0.45 5.28
N PRO A 106 7.70 0.33 6.37
CA PRO A 106 8.71 0.36 7.41
C PRO A 106 8.86 -0.98 8.13
N GLY A 107 10.09 -1.42 8.35
CA GLY A 107 10.36 -2.65 9.12
C GLY A 107 10.18 -3.94 8.34
N ILE A 108 9.61 -3.89 7.13
CA ILE A 108 9.42 -5.07 6.28
C ILE A 108 10.69 -5.37 5.47
N ASP A 109 11.05 -6.64 5.36
CA ASP A 109 12.11 -7.12 4.48
C ASP A 109 11.55 -7.28 3.05
N PRO A 110 12.22 -6.76 2.01
CA PRO A 110 11.71 -6.84 0.64
C PRO A 110 11.60 -8.28 0.12
N GLY A 111 12.33 -9.23 0.71
CA GLY A 111 12.21 -10.65 0.35
C GLY A 111 10.96 -11.34 0.88
N LEU A 112 10.18 -10.66 1.73
CA LEU A 112 8.85 -11.10 2.18
C LEU A 112 7.73 -10.61 1.26
N ILE A 113 7.99 -9.64 0.38
CA ILE A 113 6.97 -9.14 -0.55
C ILE A 113 7.04 -9.94 -1.84
N ASP A 114 5.98 -10.68 -2.16
CA ASP A 114 5.89 -11.48 -3.38
C ASP A 114 4.55 -11.30 -4.10
N GLU A 115 4.37 -11.99 -5.24
CA GLU A 115 3.17 -11.84 -6.08
C GLU A 115 1.86 -12.17 -5.33
N THR A 116 1.91 -12.97 -4.26
CA THR A 116 0.74 -13.36 -3.47
C THR A 116 0.22 -12.25 -2.56
N ASP A 117 1.02 -11.20 -2.35
CA ASP A 117 0.61 -10.01 -1.61
C ASP A 117 -0.23 -9.05 -2.46
N PHE A 118 -0.34 -9.27 -3.77
CA PHE A 118 -1.00 -8.35 -4.69
C PHE A 118 -2.30 -8.94 -5.24
N VAL A 119 -3.32 -8.09 -5.39
CA VAL A 119 -4.67 -8.44 -5.89
C VAL A 119 -5.13 -7.52 -7.02
#